data_AF-A0A3M3RWG6-F1
#
_entry.id   AF-A0A3M3RWG6-F1
#
_cell.length_a   1.000
_cell.length_b   1.000
_cell.length_c   1.000
_cell.angle_alpha   90.00
_cell.angle_beta   90.00
_cell.angle_gamma   90.00
#
_symmetry.space_group_name_H-M   'P 1'
#
loop_
_entity.id
_entity.type
_entity.pdbx_description
1 polymer ?
#
loop_
_entity_poly.entity_id
_entity_poly.type
_entity_poly.pdbx_seq_one_letter_code
_entity_poly.pdbx_strand_id
1 'polypeptide(L)'
;MLETELELQIWSLAAQVYGPKLESFVSQARNHYRRRPGLDDPTRIYQTSMESSAFQALVRAFIANDHSGFCLENGYIEMRSALRWHLSRRLQQMLIEDQHATDAMRDNYFSADLGL
;
A
#
# COMPACT_ATOMS: atom_id res chain seq x y z
N MET A 1 7.30 11.74 -0.80
CA MET A 1 5.96 11.09 -0.87
C MET A 1 5.90 10.37 -2.21
N LEU A 2 5.38 9.13 -2.28
CA LEU A 2 5.25 8.42 -3.56
C LEU A 2 4.35 9.23 -4.51
N GLU A 3 4.69 9.28 -5.80
CA GLU A 3 3.77 9.81 -6.80
C GLU A 3 2.52 8.94 -6.83
N THR A 4 1.33 9.56 -6.78
CA THR A 4 0.04 8.86 -6.66
C THR A 4 -0.14 7.83 -7.78
N GLU A 5 0.29 8.14 -9.00
CA GLU A 5 0.19 7.21 -10.13
C GLU A 5 1.08 5.99 -9.94
N LEU A 6 2.35 6.18 -9.56
CA LEU A 6 3.28 5.08 -9.31
C LEU A 6 2.81 4.19 -8.16
N GLU A 7 2.25 4.79 -7.10
CA GLU A 7 1.63 4.05 -6.02
C GLU A 7 0.51 3.14 -6.53
N LEU A 8 -0.40 3.65 -7.34
CA LEU A 8 -1.50 2.86 -7.91
C LEU A 8 -0.98 1.72 -8.81
N GLN A 9 0.08 1.97 -9.59
CA GLN A 9 0.73 0.93 -10.39
C GLN A 9 1.35 -0.16 -9.50
N ILE A 10 1.98 0.19 -8.39
CA ILE A 10 2.53 -0.78 -7.41
C ILE A 10 1.40 -1.66 -6.87
N TRP A 11 0.27 -1.06 -6.48
CA TRP A 11 -0.87 -1.80 -5.95
C TRP A 11 -1.50 -2.74 -6.99
N SER A 12 -1.71 -2.27 -8.23
CA SER A 12 -2.27 -3.10 -9.31
C SER A 12 -1.34 -4.25 -9.66
N LEU A 13 -0.03 -3.99 -9.85
CA LEU A 13 0.92 -5.04 -10.16
C LEU A 13 1.04 -6.07 -9.03
N ALA A 14 1.05 -5.62 -7.77
CA ALA A 14 1.05 -6.51 -6.61
C ALA A 14 -0.20 -7.40 -6.58
N ALA A 15 -1.38 -6.85 -6.91
CA ALA A 15 -2.60 -7.64 -6.96
C ALA A 15 -2.59 -8.66 -8.11
N GLN A 16 -2.05 -8.29 -9.26
CA GLN A 16 -1.89 -9.19 -10.40
C GLN A 16 -0.91 -10.35 -10.09
N VAL A 17 0.23 -10.04 -9.48
CA VAL A 17 1.30 -11.01 -9.20
C VAL A 17 0.95 -11.92 -8.02
N TYR A 18 0.49 -11.35 -6.91
CA TYR A 18 0.30 -12.09 -5.66
C TYR A 18 -1.13 -12.60 -5.46
N GLY A 19 -2.11 -12.00 -6.14
CA GLY A 19 -3.51 -12.39 -6.07
C GLY A 19 -4.00 -12.50 -4.61
N PRO A 20 -4.57 -13.65 -4.19
CA PRO A 20 -5.06 -13.83 -2.82
C PRO A 20 -3.99 -13.68 -1.73
N LYS A 21 -2.71 -13.92 -2.04
CA LYS A 21 -1.61 -13.79 -1.06
C LYS A 21 -1.34 -12.33 -0.68
N LEU A 22 -1.78 -11.37 -1.52
CA LEU A 22 -1.59 -9.94 -1.26
C LEU A 22 -2.18 -9.54 0.10
N GLU A 23 -3.35 -10.06 0.47
CA GLU A 23 -3.98 -9.79 1.76
C GLU A 23 -3.06 -10.13 2.94
N SER A 24 -2.41 -11.29 2.87
CA SER A 24 -1.48 -11.73 3.91
C SER A 24 -0.25 -10.83 3.99
N PHE A 25 0.31 -10.42 2.85
CA PHE A 25 1.46 -9.51 2.82
C PHE A 25 1.12 -8.14 3.37
N VAL A 26 -0.04 -7.58 3.02
CA VAL A 26 -0.52 -6.29 3.56
C VAL A 26 -0.75 -6.39 5.06
N SER A 27 -1.36 -7.48 5.53
CA SER A 27 -1.59 -7.73 6.96
C SER A 27 -0.28 -7.82 7.74
N GLN A 28 0.69 -8.57 7.23
CA GLN A 28 2.03 -8.68 7.83
C GLN A 28 2.76 -7.33 7.85
N ALA A 29 2.75 -6.60 6.73
CA ALA A 29 3.38 -5.28 6.62
C ALA A 29 2.77 -4.28 7.62
N ARG A 30 1.44 -4.30 7.79
CA ARG A 30 0.73 -3.51 8.80
C ARG A 30 1.13 -3.90 10.22
N ASN A 31 1.23 -5.19 10.52
CA ASN A 31 1.62 -5.66 11.85
C ASN A 31 3.08 -5.32 12.21
N HIS A 32 3.94 -5.21 11.20
CA HIS A 32 5.32 -4.75 11.37
C HIS A 32 5.43 -3.23 11.47
N TYR A 33 4.39 -2.48 11.10
CA TYR A 33 4.40 -1.03 11.17
C TYR A 33 4.36 -0.56 12.63
N ARG A 34 5.45 0.07 13.07
CA ARG A 34 5.50 0.75 14.36
C ARG A 34 5.23 2.23 14.15
N ARG A 35 4.08 2.68 14.66
CA ARG A 35 3.70 4.09 14.63
C ARG A 35 4.75 4.94 15.36
N ARG A 36 5.25 5.97 14.68
CA ARG A 36 6.05 7.02 15.30
C ARG A 36 5.15 8.05 15.99
N PRO A 37 5.54 8.60 17.14
CA PRO A 37 4.82 9.72 17.74
C PRO A 37 4.90 10.95 16.82
N GLY A 38 3.81 11.70 16.71
CA GLY A 38 3.73 12.89 15.85
C GLY A 38 2.34 13.13 15.26
N LEU A 39 2.15 14.31 14.66
CA LEU A 39 1.04 14.60 13.77
C LEU A 39 1.26 13.88 12.45
N ASP A 40 0.25 13.17 11.98
CA ASP A 40 0.28 12.37 10.75
C ASP A 40 -1.12 12.40 10.18
N ASP A 41 -1.27 13.09 9.05
CA ASP A 41 -2.57 13.39 8.46
C ASP A 41 -3.21 12.13 7.88
N PRO A 42 -4.54 11.98 8.03
CA PRO A 42 -5.27 10.93 7.34
C PRO A 42 -5.26 11.18 5.84
N THR A 43 -5.04 10.12 5.08
CA THR A 43 -5.16 10.07 3.62
C THR A 43 -6.24 9.09 3.23
N ARG A 44 -6.81 9.27 2.04
CA ARG A 44 -7.85 8.38 1.51
C ARG A 44 -7.38 7.71 0.24
N ILE A 45 -7.72 6.43 0.11
CA ILE A 45 -7.62 5.68 -1.13
C ILE A 45 -9.04 5.34 -1.55
N TYR A 46 -9.48 5.90 -2.67
CA TYR A 46 -10.81 5.65 -3.21
C TYR A 46 -10.83 4.37 -4.04
N GLN A 47 -11.93 3.63 -3.97
CA GLN A 47 -12.14 2.43 -4.78
C GLN A 47 -12.03 2.72 -6.28
N THR A 48 -12.46 3.90 -6.72
CA THR A 48 -12.42 4.32 -8.14
C THR A 48 -11.00 4.61 -8.64
N SER A 49 -10.04 4.86 -7.75
CA SER A 49 -8.67 5.18 -8.13
C SER A 49 -7.80 3.94 -8.33
N MET A 50 -8.25 2.77 -7.87
CA MET A 50 -7.45 1.56 -7.80
C MET A 50 -8.16 0.40 -8.49
N GLU A 51 -7.38 -0.56 -8.99
CA GLU A 51 -7.94 -1.81 -9.46
C GLU A 51 -8.76 -2.49 -8.34
N SER A 52 -9.93 -3.05 -8.71
CA SER A 52 -10.84 -3.66 -7.74
C SER A 52 -10.19 -4.78 -6.93
N SER A 53 -9.33 -5.61 -7.54
CA SER A 53 -8.64 -6.71 -6.87
C SER A 53 -7.69 -6.20 -5.77
N ALA A 54 -6.89 -5.17 -6.07
CA ALA A 54 -5.98 -4.51 -5.14
C ALA A 54 -6.74 -3.84 -3.99
N PHE A 55 -7.81 -3.12 -4.31
CA PHE A 55 -8.65 -2.46 -3.30
C PHE A 55 -9.29 -3.50 -2.36
N GLN A 56 -9.82 -4.60 -2.89
CA GLN A 56 -10.42 -5.67 -2.09
C GLN A 56 -9.40 -6.38 -1.18
N ALA A 57 -8.16 -6.59 -1.66
CA ALA A 57 -7.11 -7.15 -0.82
C ALA A 57 -6.78 -6.22 0.37
N LEU A 58 -6.74 -4.92 0.12
CA LEU A 58 -6.53 -3.90 1.16
C LEU A 58 -7.68 -3.87 2.17
N VAL A 59 -8.94 -3.94 1.69
CA VAL A 59 -10.13 -4.04 2.54
C VAL A 59 -10.06 -5.28 3.43
N ARG A 60 -9.81 -6.47 2.87
CA ARG A 60 -9.76 -7.70 3.69
C ARG A 60 -8.65 -7.64 4.73
N ALA A 61 -7.47 -7.17 4.34
CA ALA A 61 -6.32 -7.06 5.23
C ALA A 61 -6.59 -6.13 6.42
N PHE A 62 -7.27 -5.01 6.20
CA PHE A 62 -7.57 -4.10 7.30
C PHE A 62 -8.76 -4.62 8.15
N ILE A 63 -9.77 -5.32 7.58
CA ILE A 63 -10.91 -5.89 8.33
C ILE A 63 -10.39 -6.96 9.28
N ALA A 64 -9.51 -7.84 8.78
CA ALA A 64 -8.92 -8.93 9.55
C ALA A 64 -8.15 -8.44 10.79
N ASN A 65 -7.80 -7.16 10.86
CA ASN A 65 -7.04 -6.60 11.95
C ASN A 65 -7.76 -5.44 12.68
N ASP A 66 -9.09 -5.44 12.66
CA ASP A 66 -9.97 -4.57 13.45
C ASP A 66 -9.63 -3.06 13.32
N HIS A 67 -9.41 -2.60 12.09
CA HIS A 67 -9.09 -1.20 11.87
C HIS A 67 -10.34 -0.32 12.01
N SER A 68 -10.39 0.54 13.03
CA SER A 68 -11.51 1.46 13.26
C SER A 68 -11.66 2.60 12.23
N GLY A 69 -10.73 2.73 11.28
CA GLY A 69 -10.68 3.79 10.25
C GLY A 69 -11.36 3.45 8.91
N PHE A 70 -12.10 2.34 8.82
CA PHE A 70 -12.82 2.02 7.60
C PHE A 70 -14.07 2.88 7.40
N CYS A 71 -14.21 3.42 6.19
CA CYS A 71 -15.46 4.02 5.75
C CYS A 71 -15.90 3.39 4.42
N LEU A 72 -16.19 2.09 4.46
CA LEU A 72 -16.66 1.33 3.29
C LEU A 72 -17.93 1.92 2.68
N GLU A 73 -18.79 2.53 3.51
CA GLU A 73 -20.01 3.22 3.09
C GLU A 73 -19.73 4.37 2.10
N ASN A 74 -18.55 4.98 2.18
CA ASN A 74 -18.14 6.09 1.32
C ASN A 74 -17.19 5.67 0.18
N GLY A 75 -16.95 4.37 0.00
CA GLY A 75 -16.13 3.85 -1.10
C GLY A 75 -14.64 4.21 -1.01
N TYR A 76 -14.13 4.47 0.20
CA TYR A 76 -12.70 4.71 0.43
C TYR A 76 -12.19 4.01 1.69
N ILE A 77 -10.87 3.83 1.74
CA ILE A 77 -10.16 3.45 2.95
C ILE A 77 -9.39 4.68 3.44
N GLU A 78 -9.70 5.11 4.66
CA GLU A 78 -8.94 6.16 5.31
C GLU A 78 -7.81 5.53 6.13
N MET A 79 -6.60 6.03 5.92
CA MET A 79 -5.43 5.62 6.69
C MET A 79 -4.44 6.75 6.76
N ARG A 80 -3.65 6.79 7.82
CA ARG A 80 -2.63 7.82 7.98
C ARG A 80 -1.57 7.75 6.88
N SER A 81 -1.01 8.91 6.51
CA SER A 81 -0.05 9.06 5.42
C SER A 81 1.17 8.15 5.58
N ALA A 82 1.69 8.02 6.80
CA ALA A 82 2.87 7.20 7.06
C ALA A 82 2.58 5.69 6.94
N LEU A 83 1.38 5.23 7.31
CA LEU A 83 0.97 3.84 7.11
C LEU A 83 0.81 3.54 5.62
N ARG A 84 0.12 4.43 4.88
CA ARG A 84 -0.02 4.32 3.42
C ARG A 84 1.34 4.19 2.74
N TRP A 85 2.26 5.10 3.06
CA TRP A 85 3.61 5.07 2.52
C TRP A 85 4.35 3.77 2.87
N HIS A 86 4.28 3.33 4.13
CA HIS A 86 4.92 2.08 4.56
C HIS A 86 4.40 0.85 3.82
N LEU A 87 3.07 0.74 3.62
CA LEU A 87 2.46 -0.37 2.90
C LEU A 87 2.89 -0.37 1.42
N SER A 88 2.74 0.76 0.75
CA SER A 88 3.13 0.92 -0.66
C SER A 88 4.62 0.63 -0.85
N ARG A 89 5.46 1.09 0.09
CA ARG A 89 6.90 0.84 0.08
C ARG A 89 7.25 -0.63 0.28
N ARG A 90 6.55 -1.32 1.17
CA ARG A 90 6.78 -2.75 1.41
C ARG A 90 6.38 -3.58 0.19
N LEU A 91 5.27 -3.25 -0.47
CA LEU A 91 4.86 -3.93 -1.71
C LEU A 91 5.84 -3.67 -2.85
N GLN A 92 6.30 -2.43 -3.01
CA GLN A 92 7.34 -2.08 -3.98
C GLN A 92 8.61 -2.91 -3.77
N GLN A 93 9.08 -3.02 -2.52
CA GLN A 93 10.24 -3.84 -2.18
C GLN A 93 10.03 -5.30 -2.57
N MET A 94 8.88 -5.89 -2.23
CA MET A 94 8.57 -7.28 -2.57
C MET A 94 8.55 -7.51 -4.08
N LEU A 95 7.94 -6.61 -4.84
CA LEU A 95 7.93 -6.70 -6.30
C LEU A 95 9.35 -6.62 -6.89
N ILE A 96 10.26 -5.87 -6.27
CA ILE A 96 11.67 -5.81 -6.68
C ILE A 96 12.38 -7.13 -6.35
N GLU A 97 12.23 -7.62 -5.11
CA GLU A 97 12.83 -8.87 -4.63
C GLU A 97 12.39 -10.07 -5.48
N ASP A 98 11.12 -10.11 -5.89
CA ASP A 98 10.53 -11.15 -6.72
C ASP A 98 10.71 -10.90 -8.24
N GLN A 99 11.48 -9.87 -8.63
CA GLN A 99 11.79 -9.52 -10.03
C GLN A 99 10.60 -9.13 -10.91
N HIS A 100 9.47 -8.73 -10.32
CA HIS A 100 8.29 -8.27 -11.04
C HIS A 100 8.24 -6.75 -11.26
N ALA A 101 9.00 -5.96 -10.49
CA ALA A 101 8.98 -4.51 -10.56
C ALA A 101 9.37 -3.97 -11.95
N THR A 102 8.75 -2.86 -12.35
CA THR A 102 9.18 -2.07 -13.52
C THR A 102 10.43 -1.25 -13.18
N ASP A 103 11.13 -0.74 -14.20
CA ASP A 103 12.31 0.10 -13.98
C ASP A 103 11.96 1.38 -13.22
N ALA A 104 10.81 2.01 -13.52
CA ALA A 104 10.32 3.17 -12.77
C ALA A 104 10.09 2.86 -11.28
N MET A 105 9.59 1.66 -10.95
CA MET A 105 9.44 1.23 -9.56
C MET A 105 10.81 1.00 -8.88
N ARG A 106 11.80 0.46 -9.59
CA ARG A 106 13.16 0.29 -9.06
C ARG A 106 13.85 1.62 -8.83
N ASP A 107 13.80 2.51 -9.81
CA ASP A 107 14.43 3.83 -9.75
C ASP A 107 13.84 4.67 -8.63
N ASN A 108 12.50 4.69 -8.50
CA ASN A 108 11.84 5.31 -7.36
C ASN A 108 12.24 4.67 -6.03
N TYR A 109 12.46 3.36 -6.00
CA TYR A 109 12.93 2.68 -4.81
C TYR A 109 14.32 3.16 -4.42
N PHE A 110 15.27 3.16 -5.35
CA PHE A 110 16.63 3.60 -5.07
C PHE A 110 16.72 5.08 -4.70
N SER A 111 16.03 5.98 -5.41
CA SER A 111 16.04 7.41 -5.09
C SER A 111 15.57 7.69 -3.66
N ALA A 112 14.49 7.06 -3.23
CA ALA A 112 13.97 7.24 -1.87
C ALA A 112 14.87 6.65 -0.78
N ASP A 113 15.65 5.60 -1.07
CA ASP A 113 16.61 5.02 -0.13
C ASP A 113 17.86 5.90 0.02
N LEU A 114 18.23 6.61 -1.06
CA LEU A 114 19.31 7.61 -1.07
C LEU A 114 18.91 8.95 -0.43
N GLY A 115 17.65 9.11 -0.01
CA GLY A 115 17.13 10.34 0.60
C GLY A 115 16.96 11.50 -0.39
N LEU A 116 16.83 11.20 -1.68
CA LEU A 116 16.60 12.17 -2.77
C LEU A 116 15.10 12.40 -3.02
#